data_AF-A0AA42ZGJ2-F1
#
_entry.id   AF-A0AA42ZGJ2-F1
#
_cell.length_a   1.000
_cell.length_b   1.000
_cell.length_c   1.000
_cell.angle_alpha   90.00
_cell.angle_beta   90.00
_cell.angle_gamma   90.00
#
_symmetry.space_group_name_H-M   'P 1'
#
loop_
_entity.id
_entity.type
_entity.pdbx_description
1 polymer ?
#
loop_
_entity_poly.entity_id
_entity_poly.type
_entity_poly.pdbx_seq_one_letter_code
_entity_poly.pdbx_strand_id
1 'polypeptide(L)'
;MKTVLSRLSIAGMLIVLFVSAGTAGAADRPVDILGEYFDLLISGNIESAHYLWSGPSLERASRFGIEYTDIPLKNDCNSPIIRDLKLYRNHLQPVAKRIISLGDPAYQLLLYSSIVEGELVEHNYFLNFDGQYWWLCYPQDYYCRDWPIRESRYLRVHVDPTAERYLNPVCLEATDSFIEQTARLLKLSKDQLKLLTDEKIDYFYCGSDSTIEQITGHLVKGVFDLPSNDLISSFFPHYHELIHFLVNLKLQKLPLYTQPLMREGIAVTLGGRWGKTPTSLIDLGGFLYREKIVDLDSLLAMSLFEPHSGADIAYPVAGLFCAYLLERMDQERFFEVYLKLSGDFKTVYGQTTQVVKQILIEATEDENWEEFLEGFDKFIDEVMDDRLMIRPGRLAKGKELIKGDSYIVRENKHWLGFEFSFEPEQEISGNLMFGFDKRLAAVSSVLFGEQYGVTTNVDGYRFGVRFDRNEVGLYDYATSHLMAKYIWGITPSGDYFDEDNNRITLMLHKDLLKDHLPEKNDVKYLAK
;
A
#
# COMPACT_ATOMS: atom_id res chain seq x y z
N MET A 1 27.82 -100.80 8.57
CA MET A 1 28.65 -101.02 9.77
C MET A 1 29.07 -99.66 10.30
N LYS A 2 28.61 -99.32 11.52
CA LYS A 2 29.23 -98.43 12.52
C LYS A 2 29.66 -97.01 12.07
N THR A 3 28.81 -96.00 12.32
CA THR A 3 28.90 -94.97 13.41
C THR A 3 29.74 -93.74 12.99
N VAL A 4 29.40 -92.47 13.25
CA VAL A 4 28.80 -91.84 14.44
C VAL A 4 28.52 -90.33 14.15
N LEU A 5 27.43 -89.79 14.74
CA LEU A 5 27.10 -88.38 15.15
C LEU A 5 27.23 -87.21 14.13
N SER A 6 26.46 -86.11 14.20
CA SER A 6 25.39 -85.62 15.09
C SER A 6 24.69 -84.46 14.40
N ARG A 7 23.37 -84.34 14.59
CA ARG A 7 22.61 -83.13 14.32
C ARG A 7 23.00 -82.03 15.31
N LEU A 8 23.36 -80.84 14.81
CA LEU A 8 23.37 -79.61 15.61
C LEU A 8 22.52 -78.55 14.91
N SER A 9 21.53 -78.07 15.66
CA SER A 9 20.60 -77.01 15.34
C SER A 9 21.35 -75.68 15.21
N ILE A 10 21.22 -75.00 14.08
CA ILE A 10 21.69 -73.62 13.92
C ILE A 10 20.65 -72.71 14.58
N ALA A 11 20.94 -72.28 15.80
CA ALA A 11 20.31 -71.11 16.40
C ALA A 11 20.90 -69.88 15.72
N GLY A 12 20.11 -69.23 14.87
CA GLY A 12 20.43 -67.93 14.29
C GLY A 12 20.39 -66.87 15.40
N MET A 13 21.57 -66.54 15.92
CA MET A 13 21.77 -65.40 16.82
C MET A 13 21.73 -64.14 15.95
N LEU A 14 20.58 -63.47 15.96
CA LEU A 14 20.38 -62.17 15.32
C LEU A 14 21.17 -61.13 16.11
N ILE A 15 22.40 -60.85 15.70
CA ILE A 15 23.16 -59.69 16.17
C ILE A 15 22.52 -58.47 15.51
N VAL A 16 21.62 -57.80 16.23
CA VAL A 16 21.22 -56.43 15.93
C VAL A 16 22.42 -55.55 16.28
N LEU A 17 23.29 -55.34 15.29
CA LEU A 17 24.24 -54.24 15.31
C LEU A 17 23.42 -52.94 15.19
N PHE A 18 23.12 -52.33 16.33
CA PHE A 18 22.84 -50.89 16.38
C PHE A 18 24.10 -50.17 15.92
N VAL A 19 24.20 -49.92 14.61
CA VAL A 19 25.07 -48.87 14.08
C VAL A 19 24.36 -47.57 14.38
N SER A 20 24.51 -47.08 15.61
CA SER A 20 24.30 -45.67 15.92
C SER A 20 25.49 -44.89 15.35
N ALA A 21 25.55 -44.79 14.03
CA ALA A 21 26.30 -43.73 13.36
C ALA A 21 25.44 -42.46 13.47
N GLY A 22 25.41 -41.89 14.68
CA GLY A 22 25.05 -40.51 14.86
C GLY A 22 26.17 -39.67 14.28
N THR A 23 26.20 -39.50 12.96
CA THR A 23 26.66 -38.22 12.42
C THR A 23 25.62 -37.22 12.88
N ALA A 24 25.86 -36.58 14.02
CA ALA A 24 25.44 -35.20 14.16
C ALA A 24 26.13 -34.48 13.00
N GLY A 25 25.46 -34.44 11.84
CA GLY A 25 25.89 -33.62 10.72
C GLY A 25 26.09 -32.24 11.32
N ALA A 26 27.29 -31.68 11.16
CA ALA A 26 27.48 -30.28 11.49
C ALA A 26 26.39 -29.55 10.71
N ALA A 27 25.40 -28.97 11.41
CA ALA A 27 24.40 -28.14 10.75
C ALA A 27 25.18 -27.16 9.88
N ASP A 28 24.87 -27.12 8.59
CA ASP A 28 25.58 -26.26 7.64
C ASP A 28 25.63 -24.85 8.23
N ARG A 29 26.77 -24.16 8.12
CA ARG A 29 26.84 -22.83 8.70
C ARG A 29 25.92 -21.93 7.88
N PRO A 30 25.23 -20.96 8.49
CA PRO A 30 24.39 -19.99 7.79
C PRO A 30 25.07 -19.34 6.56
N VAL A 31 26.39 -19.13 6.65
CA VAL A 31 27.24 -18.62 5.56
C VAL A 31 27.35 -19.61 4.40
N ASP A 32 27.39 -20.91 4.68
CA ASP A 32 27.51 -21.97 3.68
C ASP A 32 26.24 -22.01 2.82
N ILE A 33 25.05 -21.81 3.40
CA ILE A 33 23.78 -21.74 2.65
C ILE A 33 23.73 -20.54 1.72
N LEU A 34 24.13 -19.36 2.18
CA LEU A 34 24.19 -18.18 1.31
C LEU A 34 25.22 -18.36 0.19
N GLY A 35 26.33 -19.06 0.48
CA GLY A 35 27.32 -19.44 -0.52
C GLY A 35 26.78 -20.40 -1.57
N GLU A 36 26.08 -21.46 -1.13
CA GLU A 36 25.41 -22.40 -2.03
C GLU A 36 24.40 -21.69 -2.92
N TYR A 37 23.58 -20.79 -2.33
CA TYR A 37 22.64 -19.96 -3.08
C TYR A 37 23.32 -19.14 -4.17
N PHE A 38 24.41 -18.44 -3.86
CA PHE A 38 25.17 -17.67 -4.84
C PHE A 38 25.84 -18.56 -5.90
N ASP A 39 26.37 -19.72 -5.56
CA ASP A 39 26.94 -20.67 -6.51
C ASP A 39 25.89 -21.22 -7.48
N LEU A 40 24.66 -21.45 -7.00
CA LEU A 40 23.52 -21.85 -7.83
C LEU A 40 23.09 -20.73 -8.78
N LEU A 41 23.04 -19.48 -8.30
CA LEU A 41 22.80 -18.32 -9.17
C LEU A 41 23.90 -18.17 -10.24
N ILE A 42 25.18 -18.28 -9.85
CA ILE A 42 26.32 -18.19 -10.76
C ILE A 42 26.28 -19.31 -11.78
N SER A 43 25.95 -20.54 -11.40
CA SER A 43 25.89 -21.68 -12.34
C SER A 43 24.67 -21.64 -13.26
N GLY A 44 23.68 -20.77 -12.98
CA GLY A 44 22.42 -20.69 -13.70
C GLY A 44 21.40 -21.74 -13.28
N ASN A 45 21.64 -22.46 -12.18
CA ASN A 45 20.70 -23.41 -11.60
C ASN A 45 19.68 -22.69 -10.71
N ILE A 46 18.84 -21.86 -11.35
CA ILE A 46 17.86 -21.01 -10.68
C ILE A 46 16.80 -21.84 -9.93
N GLU A 47 16.42 -23.00 -10.49
CA GLU A 47 15.47 -23.90 -9.84
C GLU A 47 15.98 -24.39 -8.48
N SER A 48 17.24 -24.81 -8.38
CA SER A 48 17.78 -25.22 -7.07
C SER A 48 17.97 -24.02 -6.13
N ALA A 49 18.36 -22.84 -6.66
CA ALA A 49 18.48 -21.63 -5.85
C ALA A 49 17.13 -21.22 -5.23
N HIS A 50 16.03 -21.41 -5.98
CA HIS A 50 14.68 -21.20 -5.49
C HIS A 50 14.38 -22.08 -4.27
N TYR A 51 14.73 -23.37 -4.32
CA TYR A 51 14.48 -24.30 -3.22
C TYR A 51 15.34 -24.11 -1.98
N LEU A 52 16.28 -23.14 -1.94
CA LEU A 52 16.98 -22.76 -0.69
C LEU A 52 16.19 -21.77 0.19
N TRP A 53 15.05 -21.30 -0.29
CA TRP A 53 14.12 -20.49 0.48
C TRP A 53 13.14 -21.35 1.25
N SER A 54 12.72 -20.85 2.42
CA SER A 54 11.78 -21.56 3.29
C SER A 54 10.43 -21.79 2.59
N GLY A 55 9.76 -22.89 2.91
CA GLY A 55 8.43 -23.20 2.37
C GLY A 55 7.42 -22.03 2.48
N PRO A 56 7.30 -21.35 3.63
CA PRO A 56 6.45 -20.16 3.76
C PRO A 56 6.87 -18.97 2.87
N SER A 57 8.17 -18.76 2.62
CA SER A 57 8.63 -17.73 1.68
C SER A 57 8.26 -18.08 0.24
N LEU A 58 8.39 -19.35 -0.13
CA LEU A 58 8.03 -19.85 -1.46
C LEU A 58 6.53 -19.77 -1.73
N GLU A 59 5.70 -20.14 -0.76
CA GLU A 59 4.24 -20.04 -0.85
C GLU A 59 3.82 -18.59 -1.08
N ARG A 60 4.23 -17.66 -0.21
CA ARG A 60 3.91 -16.23 -0.36
C ARG A 60 4.34 -15.67 -1.70
N ALA A 61 5.57 -15.96 -2.13
CA ALA A 61 6.08 -15.48 -3.41
C ALA A 61 5.28 -15.98 -4.62
N SER A 62 4.74 -17.20 -4.57
CA SER A 62 4.13 -17.86 -5.73
C SER A 62 2.60 -17.87 -5.76
N ARG A 63 1.91 -17.75 -4.62
CA ARG A 63 0.45 -17.99 -4.49
C ARG A 63 -0.45 -17.19 -5.44
N PHE A 64 -0.01 -16.01 -5.88
CA PHE A 64 -0.80 -15.15 -6.76
C PHE A 64 -0.43 -15.22 -8.25
N GLY A 65 0.53 -16.06 -8.63
CA GLY A 65 0.95 -16.23 -10.03
C GLY A 65 1.62 -15.00 -10.66
N ILE A 66 1.94 -13.97 -9.85
CA ILE A 66 2.61 -12.76 -10.35
C ILE A 66 4.06 -13.09 -10.70
N GLU A 67 4.51 -12.75 -11.89
CA GLU A 67 5.86 -12.97 -12.42
C GLU A 67 6.45 -11.67 -12.97
N TYR A 68 7.75 -11.45 -12.75
CA TYR A 68 8.46 -10.31 -13.30
C TYR A 68 9.30 -10.71 -14.52
N THR A 69 9.07 -10.06 -15.66
CA THR A 69 9.82 -10.31 -16.90
C THR A 69 11.30 -10.05 -16.69
N ASP A 70 12.14 -10.96 -17.20
CA ASP A 70 13.61 -10.93 -17.10
C ASP A 70 14.18 -11.00 -15.67
N ILE A 71 13.34 -11.31 -14.67
CA ILE A 71 13.76 -11.57 -13.30
C ILE A 71 13.82 -13.09 -13.08
N PRO A 72 15.02 -13.68 -12.89
CA PRO A 72 15.16 -15.13 -12.81
C PRO A 72 14.51 -15.71 -11.55
N LEU A 73 14.49 -14.96 -10.45
CA LEU A 73 14.01 -15.45 -9.17
C LEU A 73 13.15 -14.40 -8.46
N LYS A 74 11.84 -14.55 -8.52
CA LYS A 74 10.90 -13.59 -7.92
C LYS A 74 11.10 -13.41 -6.43
N ASN A 75 11.30 -14.50 -5.70
CA ASN A 75 11.39 -14.46 -4.23
C ASN A 75 12.61 -13.67 -3.71
N ASP A 76 13.51 -13.23 -4.58
CA ASP A 76 14.64 -12.35 -4.27
C ASP A 76 14.72 -11.14 -5.24
N CYS A 77 13.61 -10.75 -5.88
CA CYS A 77 13.60 -9.69 -6.91
C CYS A 77 13.90 -8.28 -6.38
N ASN A 78 13.94 -8.09 -5.06
CA ASN A 78 14.40 -6.86 -4.42
C ASN A 78 15.92 -6.81 -4.25
N SER A 79 16.62 -7.93 -4.32
CA SER A 79 18.07 -7.95 -4.26
C SER A 79 18.68 -7.32 -5.51
N PRO A 80 19.69 -6.44 -5.36
CA PRO A 80 20.42 -5.92 -6.50
C PRO A 80 21.08 -7.05 -7.31
N ILE A 81 21.41 -8.17 -6.67
CA ILE A 81 22.01 -9.35 -7.32
C ILE A 81 21.05 -9.93 -8.35
N ILE A 82 19.79 -10.16 -8.00
CA ILE A 82 18.81 -10.75 -8.92
C ILE A 82 18.42 -9.75 -10.02
N ARG A 83 18.35 -8.46 -9.68
CA ARG A 83 18.01 -7.40 -10.64
C ARG A 83 19.03 -7.26 -11.77
N ASP A 84 20.31 -7.55 -11.51
CA ASP A 84 21.35 -7.59 -12.55
C ASP A 84 22.38 -8.72 -12.32
N LEU A 85 21.91 -9.97 -12.36
CA LEU A 85 22.76 -11.12 -12.05
C LEU A 85 24.01 -11.21 -12.94
N LYS A 86 23.94 -10.68 -14.17
CA LYS A 86 25.10 -10.65 -15.09
C LYS A 86 26.20 -9.74 -14.55
N LEU A 87 25.85 -8.56 -14.04
CA LEU A 87 26.79 -7.63 -13.42
C LEU A 87 27.37 -8.20 -12.13
N TYR A 88 26.54 -8.79 -11.27
CA TYR A 88 26.97 -9.25 -9.94
C TYR A 88 27.70 -10.59 -9.92
N ARG A 89 27.65 -11.39 -10.99
CA ARG A 89 28.17 -12.79 -11.02
C ARG A 89 29.60 -12.94 -10.49
N ASN A 90 30.47 -11.96 -10.74
CA ASN A 90 31.87 -11.99 -10.32
C ASN A 90 32.15 -11.31 -8.97
N HIS A 91 31.10 -10.82 -8.30
CA HIS A 91 31.18 -10.00 -7.09
C HIS A 91 30.53 -10.67 -5.86
N LEU A 92 29.96 -11.87 -6.00
CA LEU A 92 29.26 -12.60 -4.93
C LEU A 92 30.18 -13.21 -3.86
N GLN A 93 31.50 -13.06 -4.00
CA GLN A 93 32.50 -13.52 -3.04
C GLN A 93 33.25 -12.31 -2.44
N PRO A 94 33.42 -12.25 -1.10
CA PRO A 94 32.93 -13.18 -0.09
C PRO A 94 31.41 -13.06 0.14
N VAL A 95 30.78 -14.19 0.49
CA VAL A 95 29.32 -14.34 0.56
C VAL A 95 28.65 -13.48 1.65
N ALA A 96 29.34 -13.26 2.77
CA ALA A 96 28.86 -12.40 3.86
C ALA A 96 30.04 -11.63 4.50
N LYS A 97 29.87 -10.33 4.71
CA LYS A 97 30.82 -9.49 5.46
C LYS A 97 30.57 -9.53 6.96
N ARG A 98 29.31 -9.71 7.37
CA ARG A 98 28.91 -9.73 8.77
C ARG A 98 27.76 -10.71 8.97
N ILE A 99 27.81 -11.43 10.09
CA ILE A 99 26.76 -12.31 10.58
C ILE A 99 26.26 -11.70 11.88
N ILE A 100 24.95 -11.50 11.98
CA ILE A 100 24.30 -10.94 13.16
C ILE A 100 23.35 -12.02 13.69
N SER A 101 23.62 -12.50 14.91
CA SER A 101 22.64 -13.30 15.64
C SER A 101 21.45 -12.41 15.97
N LEU A 102 20.28 -12.84 15.55
CA LEU A 102 19.04 -12.22 15.98
C LEU A 102 18.72 -12.73 17.39
N GLY A 103 17.77 -12.10 18.09
CA GLY A 103 17.45 -12.41 19.49
C GLY A 103 16.96 -13.86 19.72
N ASP A 104 16.65 -14.56 18.63
CA ASP A 104 16.30 -15.97 18.57
C ASP A 104 17.44 -16.74 17.86
N PRO A 105 18.02 -17.79 18.47
CA PRO A 105 19.11 -18.55 17.86
C PRO A 105 18.71 -19.29 16.57
N ALA A 106 17.41 -19.47 16.32
CA ALA A 106 16.92 -20.03 15.06
C ALA A 106 16.98 -19.02 13.91
N TYR A 107 17.34 -17.76 14.15
CA TYR A 107 17.37 -16.73 13.11
C TYR A 107 18.71 -16.00 13.04
N GLN A 108 19.16 -15.75 11.81
CA GLN A 108 20.37 -14.96 11.55
C GLN A 108 20.17 -13.97 10.41
N LEU A 109 20.89 -12.85 10.51
CA LEU A 109 21.00 -11.85 9.47
C LEU A 109 22.42 -11.84 8.91
N LEU A 110 22.55 -12.05 7.60
CA LEU A 110 23.80 -12.00 6.87
C LEU A 110 23.83 -10.74 6.00
N LEU A 111 24.85 -9.91 6.21
CA LEU A 111 25.11 -8.74 5.38
C LEU A 111 26.05 -9.14 4.24
N TYR A 112 25.52 -9.17 3.02
CA TYR A 112 26.30 -9.16 1.79
C TYR A 112 26.76 -7.72 1.49
N SER A 113 28.01 -7.55 1.08
CA SER A 113 28.53 -6.26 0.67
C SER A 113 29.73 -6.40 -0.28
N SER A 114 29.68 -5.68 -1.41
CA SER A 114 30.69 -5.72 -2.46
C SER A 114 30.80 -4.37 -3.16
N ILE A 115 31.95 -4.11 -3.80
CA ILE A 115 32.14 -2.93 -4.65
C ILE A 115 31.87 -3.36 -6.10
N VAL A 116 30.89 -2.74 -6.74
CA VAL A 116 30.47 -3.02 -8.12
C VAL A 116 30.47 -1.70 -8.88
N GLU A 117 31.23 -1.64 -9.97
CA GLU A 117 31.41 -0.41 -10.77
C GLU A 117 31.83 0.85 -9.96
N GLY A 118 32.52 0.65 -8.84
CA GLY A 118 32.99 1.73 -7.97
C GLY A 118 32.03 2.11 -6.84
N GLU A 119 30.83 1.55 -6.82
CA GLU A 119 29.81 1.80 -5.80
C GLU A 119 29.75 0.67 -4.76
N LEU A 120 29.54 1.03 -3.49
CA LEU A 120 29.30 0.06 -2.43
C LEU A 120 27.85 -0.44 -2.52
N VAL A 121 27.68 -1.73 -2.72
CA VAL A 121 26.38 -2.39 -2.74
C VAL A 121 26.25 -3.25 -1.49
N GLU A 122 25.16 -3.08 -0.76
CA GLU A 122 24.84 -3.85 0.44
C GLU A 122 23.47 -4.51 0.31
N HIS A 123 23.35 -5.74 0.82
CA HIS A 123 22.07 -6.44 0.89
C HIS A 123 22.01 -7.39 2.10
N ASN A 124 20.83 -7.49 2.70
CA ASN A 124 20.58 -8.26 3.92
C ASN A 124 19.82 -9.55 3.58
N TYR A 125 20.40 -10.70 3.90
CA TYR A 125 19.75 -12.01 3.80
C TYR A 125 19.38 -12.52 5.19
N PHE A 126 18.11 -12.87 5.38
CA PHE A 126 17.63 -13.49 6.60
C PHE A 126 17.61 -15.00 6.43
N LEU A 127 18.02 -15.72 7.48
CA LEU A 127 17.94 -17.17 7.54
C LEU A 127 17.17 -17.64 8.78
N ASN A 128 16.46 -18.75 8.61
CA ASN A 128 15.77 -19.50 9.66
C ASN A 128 16.31 -20.93 9.75
N PHE A 129 16.55 -21.44 10.96
CA PHE A 129 16.89 -22.83 11.22
C PHE A 129 15.67 -23.60 11.73
N ASP A 130 15.26 -24.63 10.99
CA ASP A 130 14.09 -25.45 11.33
C ASP A 130 14.40 -26.62 12.28
N GLY A 131 15.65 -26.70 12.76
CA GLY A 131 16.16 -27.82 13.55
C GLY A 131 17.01 -28.82 12.75
N GLN A 132 16.98 -28.76 11.42
CA GLN A 132 17.74 -29.61 10.52
C GLN A 132 18.57 -28.82 9.53
N TYR A 133 18.01 -27.78 8.93
CA TYR A 133 18.64 -27.01 7.85
C TYR A 133 18.38 -25.51 8.00
N TRP A 134 19.28 -24.69 7.45
CA TRP A 134 19.11 -23.24 7.38
C TRP A 134 18.46 -22.85 6.05
N TRP A 135 17.38 -22.10 6.10
CA TRP A 135 16.63 -21.65 4.94
C TRP A 135 16.71 -20.14 4.81
N LEU A 136 16.79 -19.62 3.58
CA LEU A 136 16.55 -18.20 3.33
C LEU A 136 15.08 -17.88 3.65
N CYS A 137 14.83 -16.78 4.35
CA CYS A 137 13.48 -16.36 4.71
C CYS A 137 13.31 -14.85 4.56
N TYR A 138 12.08 -14.36 4.71
CA TYR A 138 11.82 -12.93 4.66
C TYR A 138 11.99 -12.28 6.05
N PRO A 139 12.28 -10.97 6.12
CA PRO A 139 12.42 -10.26 7.39
C PRO A 139 11.16 -10.35 8.27
N GLN A 140 9.97 -10.29 7.67
CA GLN A 140 8.69 -10.44 8.38
C GLN A 140 8.53 -11.80 9.08
N ASP A 141 9.23 -12.86 8.62
CA ASP A 141 9.23 -14.17 9.29
C ASP A 141 9.95 -14.16 10.62
N TYR A 142 10.80 -13.16 10.85
CA TYR A 142 11.42 -12.93 12.14
C TYR A 142 10.66 -11.88 12.93
N TYR A 143 10.48 -10.67 12.39
CA TYR A 143 9.93 -9.53 13.14
C TYR A 143 8.46 -9.71 13.53
N CYS A 144 7.68 -10.46 12.74
CA CYS A 144 6.23 -10.58 12.90
C CYS A 144 5.76 -11.99 13.30
N ARG A 145 6.69 -12.90 13.63
CA ARG A 145 6.40 -14.34 13.86
C ARG A 145 5.36 -14.61 14.96
N ASP A 146 5.33 -13.75 15.97
CA ASP A 146 4.45 -13.88 17.15
C ASP A 146 3.26 -12.92 17.10
N TRP A 147 3.04 -12.22 15.99
CA TRP A 147 1.96 -11.24 15.89
C TRP A 147 0.60 -11.94 15.80
N PRO A 148 -0.42 -11.49 16.57
CA PRO A 148 -1.77 -12.00 16.45
C PRO A 148 -2.31 -11.80 15.04
N ILE A 149 -3.02 -12.80 14.54
CA ILE A 149 -3.63 -12.77 13.21
C ILE A 149 -5.12 -12.42 13.34
N ARG A 150 -5.60 -11.55 12.45
CA ARG A 150 -7.01 -11.24 12.21
C ARG A 150 -7.30 -11.45 10.74
N GLU A 151 -8.37 -12.15 10.42
CA GLU A 151 -8.72 -12.43 9.04
C GLU A 151 -10.00 -11.72 8.63
N SER A 152 -10.03 -11.26 7.39
CA SER A 152 -11.24 -10.84 6.67
C SER A 152 -11.49 -11.81 5.51
N ARG A 153 -12.38 -11.43 4.57
CA ARG A 153 -12.62 -12.24 3.37
C ARG A 153 -11.36 -12.34 2.50
N TYR A 154 -10.63 -11.24 2.34
CA TYR A 154 -9.50 -11.15 1.43
C TYR A 154 -8.14 -10.99 2.12
N LEU A 155 -8.11 -10.73 3.43
CA LEU A 155 -6.88 -10.44 4.15
C LEU A 155 -6.59 -11.43 5.27
N ARG A 156 -5.30 -11.70 5.47
CA ARG A 156 -4.74 -12.21 6.71
C ARG A 156 -3.85 -11.14 7.32
N VAL A 157 -4.37 -10.42 8.31
CA VAL A 157 -3.67 -9.29 8.93
C VAL A 157 -2.87 -9.80 10.13
N HIS A 158 -1.55 -9.74 10.03
CA HIS A 158 -0.61 -9.90 11.14
C HIS A 158 -0.49 -8.56 11.84
N VAL A 159 -0.91 -8.48 13.10
CA VAL A 159 -1.10 -7.19 13.79
C VAL A 159 -0.05 -7.01 14.86
N ASP A 160 0.74 -5.95 14.77
CA ASP A 160 1.59 -5.53 15.88
C ASP A 160 0.70 -5.29 17.11
N PRO A 161 1.00 -5.87 18.29
CA PRO A 161 0.20 -5.68 19.50
C PRO A 161 -0.04 -4.21 19.87
N THR A 162 0.86 -3.30 19.50
CA THR A 162 0.72 -1.85 19.73
C THR A 162 -0.27 -1.17 18.77
N ALA A 163 -0.55 -1.78 17.61
CA ALA A 163 -1.50 -1.32 16.61
C ALA A 163 -2.91 -1.94 16.76
N GLU A 164 -3.06 -3.00 17.56
CA GLU A 164 -4.29 -3.78 17.67
C GLU A 164 -5.54 -2.94 17.97
N ARG A 165 -5.40 -1.92 18.82
CA ARG A 165 -6.52 -1.03 19.22
C ARG A 165 -7.12 -0.20 18.07
N TYR A 166 -6.41 -0.06 16.96
CA TYR A 166 -6.87 0.68 15.78
C TYR A 166 -7.53 -0.23 14.75
N LEU A 167 -7.27 -1.54 14.81
CA LEU A 167 -7.87 -2.51 13.91
C LEU A 167 -9.26 -2.89 14.43
N ASN A 168 -10.30 -2.61 13.64
CA ASN A 168 -11.68 -2.83 14.02
C ASN A 168 -12.47 -3.54 12.90
N PRO A 169 -13.62 -4.18 13.22
CA PRO A 169 -14.40 -4.90 12.22
C PRO A 169 -14.89 -4.02 11.06
N VAL A 170 -15.19 -2.74 11.31
CA VAL A 170 -15.69 -1.81 10.29
C VAL A 170 -14.60 -1.50 9.26
N CYS A 171 -13.35 -1.31 9.69
CA CYS A 171 -12.26 -1.08 8.74
C CYS A 171 -11.89 -2.33 7.94
N LEU A 172 -11.98 -3.53 8.52
CA LEU A 172 -11.82 -4.79 7.78
C LEU A 172 -12.89 -4.94 6.69
N GLU A 173 -14.16 -4.73 7.03
CA GLU A 173 -15.28 -4.77 6.08
C GLU A 173 -15.18 -3.69 4.99
N ALA A 174 -14.74 -2.49 5.37
CA ALA A 174 -14.48 -1.41 4.41
C ALA A 174 -13.36 -1.78 3.43
N THR A 175 -12.34 -2.49 3.91
CA THR A 175 -11.21 -2.94 3.09
C THR A 175 -11.62 -4.05 2.13
N ASP A 176 -12.42 -5.02 2.59
CA ASP A 176 -12.99 -6.05 1.70
C ASP A 176 -13.87 -5.41 0.62
N SER A 177 -14.70 -4.43 1.01
CA SER A 177 -15.54 -3.67 0.06
C SER A 177 -14.70 -2.89 -0.95
N PHE A 178 -13.59 -2.30 -0.52
CA PHE A 178 -12.64 -1.61 -1.40
C PHE A 178 -12.03 -2.59 -2.41
N ILE A 179 -11.54 -3.75 -1.95
CA ILE A 179 -10.96 -4.78 -2.84
C ILE A 179 -11.99 -5.22 -3.88
N GLU A 180 -13.24 -5.46 -3.51
CA GLU A 180 -14.30 -5.84 -4.48
C GLU A 180 -14.62 -4.75 -5.49
N GLN A 181 -14.68 -3.49 -5.05
CA GLN A 181 -14.93 -2.35 -5.93
C GLN A 181 -13.77 -2.16 -6.91
N THR A 182 -12.54 -2.14 -6.41
CA THR A 182 -11.34 -2.02 -7.22
C THR A 182 -11.16 -3.20 -8.16
N ALA A 183 -11.43 -4.43 -7.71
CA ALA A 183 -11.36 -5.60 -8.58
C ALA A 183 -12.34 -5.51 -9.76
N ARG A 184 -13.55 -4.98 -9.53
CA ARG A 184 -14.51 -4.70 -10.61
C ARG A 184 -14.01 -3.60 -11.55
N LEU A 185 -13.47 -2.51 -11.00
CA LEU A 185 -12.88 -1.43 -11.78
C LEU A 185 -11.72 -1.94 -12.64
N LEU A 186 -10.83 -2.73 -12.06
CA LEU A 186 -9.69 -3.39 -12.71
C LEU A 186 -10.09 -4.55 -13.63
N LYS A 187 -11.39 -4.89 -13.72
CA LYS A 187 -11.90 -6.05 -14.46
C LYS A 187 -11.14 -7.34 -14.15
N LEU A 188 -10.85 -7.60 -12.87
CA LEU A 188 -10.27 -8.87 -12.45
C LEU A 188 -11.22 -10.02 -12.80
N SER A 189 -10.64 -11.11 -13.28
CA SER A 189 -11.38 -12.34 -13.59
C SER A 189 -11.99 -12.96 -12.33
N LYS A 190 -13.00 -13.82 -12.52
CA LYS A 190 -13.59 -14.59 -11.42
C LYS A 190 -12.56 -15.49 -10.74
N ASP A 191 -11.61 -16.03 -11.50
CA ASP A 191 -10.55 -16.91 -10.98
C ASP A 191 -9.56 -16.12 -10.12
N GLN A 192 -9.17 -14.91 -10.54
CA GLN A 192 -8.36 -14.00 -9.71
C GLN A 192 -9.08 -13.62 -8.41
N LEU A 193 -10.37 -13.31 -8.46
CA LEU A 193 -11.16 -13.02 -7.26
C LEU A 193 -11.32 -14.23 -6.33
N LYS A 194 -11.44 -15.44 -6.91
CA LYS A 194 -11.46 -16.68 -6.14
C LYS A 194 -10.12 -16.90 -5.45
N LEU A 195 -9.02 -16.76 -6.20
CA LEU A 195 -7.66 -16.87 -5.68
C LEU A 195 -7.42 -15.93 -4.50
N LEU A 196 -7.87 -14.67 -4.59
CA LEU A 196 -7.79 -13.72 -3.48
C LEU A 196 -8.55 -14.17 -2.22
N THR A 197 -9.65 -14.89 -2.39
CA THR A 197 -10.45 -15.38 -1.26
C THR A 197 -9.82 -16.63 -0.64
N ASP A 198 -9.24 -17.51 -1.48
CA ASP A 198 -8.63 -18.76 -1.05
C ASP A 198 -7.29 -18.52 -0.35
N GLU A 199 -6.40 -17.77 -0.99
CA GLU A 199 -5.02 -17.57 -0.52
C GLU A 199 -4.89 -16.45 0.51
N LYS A 200 -5.73 -15.40 0.36
CA LYS A 200 -5.69 -14.13 1.11
C LYS A 200 -4.38 -13.37 0.98
N ILE A 201 -4.48 -12.05 1.07
CA ILE A 201 -3.33 -11.15 1.07
C ILE A 201 -2.80 -11.07 2.50
N ASP A 202 -1.54 -11.43 2.73
CA ASP A 202 -0.92 -11.18 4.03
C ASP A 202 -0.63 -9.68 4.18
N TYR A 203 -1.05 -9.15 5.32
CA TYR A 203 -0.89 -7.74 5.68
C TYR A 203 -0.21 -7.63 7.04
N PHE A 204 1.00 -7.08 7.08
CA PHE A 204 1.75 -6.81 8.30
C PHE A 204 1.45 -5.39 8.76
N TYR A 205 0.52 -5.26 9.71
CA TYR A 205 0.11 -3.98 10.28
C TYR A 205 1.02 -3.60 11.46
N CYS A 206 2.04 -2.81 11.14
CA CYS A 206 3.09 -2.37 12.05
C CYS A 206 2.61 -1.27 13.02
N GLY A 207 3.18 -1.22 14.23
CA GLY A 207 2.90 -0.16 15.20
C GLY A 207 3.56 1.19 14.87
N SER A 208 4.56 1.21 13.98
CA SER A 208 5.32 2.42 13.64
C SER A 208 6.07 2.31 12.32
N ASP A 209 6.47 3.47 11.78
CA ASP A 209 7.30 3.55 10.57
C ASP A 209 8.69 2.92 10.79
N SER A 210 9.23 3.01 12.01
CA SER A 210 10.51 2.35 12.36
C SER A 210 10.42 0.83 12.31
N THR A 211 9.26 0.25 12.59
CA THR A 211 9.04 -1.19 12.43
C THR A 211 9.01 -1.59 10.95
N ILE A 212 8.44 -0.74 10.08
CA ILE A 212 8.55 -0.94 8.63
C ILE A 212 10.02 -0.90 8.22
N GLU A 213 10.79 0.11 8.65
CA GLU A 213 12.20 0.24 8.31
C GLU A 213 13.02 -1.00 8.71
N GLN A 214 12.72 -1.62 9.86
CA GLN A 214 13.36 -2.87 10.27
C GLN A 214 13.06 -4.04 9.32
N ILE A 215 11.84 -4.10 8.77
CA ILE A 215 11.41 -5.18 7.88
C ILE A 215 11.88 -4.91 6.44
N THR A 216 11.72 -3.70 5.94
CA THR A 216 11.92 -3.36 4.51
C THR A 216 13.26 -2.70 4.21
N GLY A 217 13.96 -2.18 5.23
CA GLY A 217 15.14 -1.34 5.08
C GLY A 217 14.86 0.13 4.74
N HIS A 218 13.58 0.54 4.67
CA HIS A 218 13.17 1.88 4.27
C HIS A 218 12.22 2.52 5.28
N LEU A 219 12.52 3.74 5.71
CA LEU A 219 11.63 4.54 6.57
C LEU A 219 10.48 5.15 5.74
N VAL A 220 9.39 4.40 5.61
CA VAL A 220 8.18 4.78 4.85
C VAL A 220 6.92 4.38 5.62
N LYS A 221 5.74 4.81 5.13
CA LYS A 221 4.42 4.45 5.72
C LYS A 221 3.90 3.07 5.34
N GLY A 222 4.35 2.55 4.21
CA GLY A 222 4.06 1.19 3.80
C GLY A 222 4.72 0.87 2.47
N VAL A 223 4.74 -0.43 2.18
CA VAL A 223 5.33 -1.02 0.97
C VAL A 223 4.51 -2.24 0.59
N PHE A 224 4.16 -2.35 -0.68
CA PHE A 224 3.87 -3.62 -1.33
C PHE A 224 5.19 -4.36 -1.64
N ASP A 225 5.49 -5.41 -0.88
CA ASP A 225 6.74 -6.16 -1.01
C ASP A 225 6.67 -7.13 -2.20
N LEU A 226 7.30 -6.73 -3.31
CA LEU A 226 7.25 -7.45 -4.60
C LEU A 226 7.67 -8.94 -4.52
N PRO A 227 8.70 -9.34 -3.75
CA PRO A 227 9.11 -10.73 -3.63
C PRO A 227 8.07 -11.62 -2.98
N SER A 228 7.48 -11.18 -1.86
CA SER A 228 6.53 -11.95 -1.06
C SER A 228 5.06 -11.75 -1.44
N ASN A 229 4.75 -10.68 -2.17
CA ASN A 229 3.39 -10.16 -2.38
C ASN A 229 2.69 -9.69 -1.08
N ASP A 230 3.45 -9.41 -0.03
CA ASP A 230 2.91 -8.97 1.26
C ASP A 230 2.71 -7.44 1.27
N LEU A 231 1.74 -6.97 2.06
CA LEU A 231 1.62 -5.55 2.38
C LEU A 231 2.19 -5.29 3.76
N ILE A 232 3.16 -4.38 3.87
CA ILE A 232 3.80 -4.04 5.13
C ILE A 232 3.54 -2.56 5.39
N SER A 233 2.81 -2.20 6.44
CA SER A 233 2.42 -0.80 6.66
C SER A 233 2.11 -0.46 8.12
N SER A 234 2.35 0.78 8.51
CA SER A 234 2.06 1.38 9.81
C SER A 234 0.70 2.08 9.82
N PHE A 235 -0.01 1.98 8.70
CA PHE A 235 -1.33 2.53 8.47
C PHE A 235 -2.26 1.40 8.04
N PHE A 236 -3.49 1.37 8.55
CA PHE A 236 -4.50 0.40 8.12
C PHE A 236 -5.87 1.05 7.98
N PRO A 237 -6.59 0.81 6.87
CA PRO A 237 -6.13 0.11 5.68
C PRO A 237 -5.28 1.01 4.76
N HIS A 238 -4.18 0.48 4.21
CA HIS A 238 -3.36 1.23 3.26
C HIS A 238 -3.77 0.92 1.82
N TYR A 239 -4.85 1.56 1.37
CA TYR A 239 -5.43 1.33 0.03
C TYR A 239 -4.46 1.57 -1.13
N HIS A 240 -3.50 2.49 -0.98
CA HIS A 240 -2.47 2.77 -1.99
C HIS A 240 -1.65 1.51 -2.33
N GLU A 241 -1.11 0.83 -1.32
CA GLU A 241 -0.32 -0.40 -1.51
C GLU A 241 -1.20 -1.56 -2.01
N LEU A 242 -2.47 -1.61 -1.60
CA LEU A 242 -3.42 -2.58 -2.16
C LEU A 242 -3.63 -2.37 -3.66
N ILE A 243 -3.59 -1.13 -4.19
CA ILE A 243 -3.67 -0.92 -5.64
C ILE A 243 -2.45 -1.48 -6.35
N HIS A 244 -1.23 -1.26 -5.83
CA HIS A 244 -0.01 -1.83 -6.41
C HIS A 244 -0.11 -3.36 -6.54
N PHE A 245 -0.57 -4.02 -5.46
CA PHE A 245 -0.81 -5.46 -5.49
C PHE A 245 -1.90 -5.86 -6.51
N LEU A 246 -3.05 -5.20 -6.51
CA LEU A 246 -4.17 -5.56 -7.40
C LEU A 246 -3.86 -5.30 -8.88
N VAL A 247 -3.05 -4.29 -9.20
CA VAL A 247 -2.51 -4.05 -10.54
C VAL A 247 -1.58 -5.18 -10.96
N ASN A 248 -0.66 -5.60 -10.10
CA ASN A 248 0.22 -6.74 -10.40
C ASN A 248 -0.57 -8.04 -10.56
N LEU A 249 -1.59 -8.25 -9.73
CA LEU A 249 -2.50 -9.38 -9.87
C LEU A 249 -3.26 -9.35 -11.20
N LYS A 250 -3.73 -8.17 -11.65
CA LYS A 250 -4.38 -7.99 -12.96
C LYS A 250 -3.46 -8.40 -14.10
N LEU A 251 -2.22 -7.88 -14.08
CA LEU A 251 -1.27 -8.05 -15.16
C LEU A 251 -0.67 -9.46 -15.18
N GLN A 252 -0.52 -10.11 -14.01
CA GLN A 252 0.16 -11.38 -13.76
C GLN A 252 1.63 -11.37 -14.19
N LYS A 253 1.94 -11.05 -15.44
CA LYS A 253 3.28 -10.94 -15.98
C LYS A 253 3.58 -9.51 -16.39
N LEU A 254 4.59 -8.91 -15.76
CA LEU A 254 4.95 -7.50 -15.98
C LEU A 254 6.45 -7.28 -15.77
N PRO A 255 7.06 -6.22 -16.32
CA PRO A 255 8.42 -5.84 -15.94
C PRO A 255 8.49 -5.40 -14.46
N LEU A 256 9.69 -5.44 -13.88
CA LEU A 256 9.89 -5.07 -12.46
C LEU A 256 9.71 -3.56 -12.21
N TYR A 257 10.03 -2.71 -13.18
CA TYR A 257 9.93 -1.26 -13.07
C TYR A 257 8.88 -0.71 -14.01
N THR A 258 8.18 0.33 -13.55
CA THR A 258 7.23 1.13 -14.33
C THR A 258 7.52 2.61 -14.07
N GLN A 259 7.30 3.48 -15.06
CA GLN A 259 7.40 4.92 -14.86
C GLN A 259 6.61 5.36 -13.61
N PRO A 260 7.23 6.11 -12.67
CA PRO A 260 6.57 6.51 -11.43
C PRO A 260 5.26 7.26 -11.64
N LEU A 261 5.17 8.10 -12.69
CA LEU A 261 3.92 8.79 -13.05
C LEU A 261 2.74 7.83 -13.21
N MET A 262 2.95 6.68 -13.85
CA MET A 262 1.92 5.68 -14.08
C MET A 262 1.69 4.81 -12.84
N ARG A 263 2.79 4.32 -12.23
CA ARG A 263 2.73 3.41 -11.07
C ARG A 263 2.08 4.06 -9.86
N GLU A 264 2.59 5.22 -9.48
CA GLU A 264 2.10 5.97 -8.32
C GLU A 264 0.79 6.68 -8.65
N GLY A 265 0.64 7.15 -9.90
CA GLY A 265 -0.56 7.79 -10.37
C GLY A 265 -1.78 6.88 -10.24
N ILE A 266 -1.77 5.66 -10.81
CA ILE A 266 -2.92 4.75 -10.69
C ILE A 266 -3.23 4.38 -9.23
N ALA A 267 -2.20 4.22 -8.39
CA ALA A 267 -2.38 3.95 -6.97
C ALA A 267 -3.06 5.11 -6.23
N VAL A 268 -2.75 6.36 -6.58
CA VAL A 268 -3.43 7.54 -6.06
C VAL A 268 -4.85 7.67 -6.62
N THR A 269 -5.04 7.50 -7.93
CA THR A 269 -6.34 7.60 -8.60
C THR A 269 -7.36 6.65 -8.00
N LEU A 270 -6.95 5.42 -7.65
CA LEU A 270 -7.86 4.38 -7.18
C LEU A 270 -7.84 4.19 -5.65
N GLY A 271 -6.68 4.33 -5.01
CA GLY A 271 -6.49 4.03 -3.58
C GLY A 271 -6.16 5.25 -2.72
N GLY A 272 -5.81 6.38 -3.32
CA GLY A 272 -5.37 7.57 -2.60
C GLY A 272 -3.96 7.42 -2.01
N ARG A 273 -3.68 8.05 -0.87
CA ARG A 273 -2.35 8.04 -0.21
C ARG A 273 -2.42 8.47 1.25
N TRP A 274 -1.79 7.73 2.15
CA TRP A 274 -1.58 8.10 3.57
C TRP A 274 -2.85 8.58 4.28
N GLY A 275 -3.90 7.76 4.21
CA GLY A 275 -5.20 8.09 4.78
C GLY A 275 -5.92 9.22 4.06
N LYS A 276 -5.45 9.70 2.90
CA LYS A 276 -6.20 10.63 2.05
C LYS A 276 -6.81 9.83 0.91
N THR A 277 -8.11 9.96 0.74
CA THR A 277 -8.85 9.28 -0.34
C THR A 277 -8.52 9.88 -1.72
N PRO A 278 -8.78 9.14 -2.82
CA PRO A 278 -8.59 9.66 -4.17
C PRO A 278 -9.21 11.04 -4.38
N THR A 279 -10.47 11.22 -3.98
CA THR A 279 -11.20 12.50 -4.12
C THR A 279 -10.44 13.67 -3.51
N SER A 280 -9.93 13.52 -2.29
CA SER A 280 -9.15 14.58 -1.63
C SER A 280 -7.82 14.89 -2.31
N LEU A 281 -7.19 13.89 -2.95
CA LEU A 281 -5.90 14.05 -3.61
C LEU A 281 -6.03 14.57 -5.04
N ILE A 282 -7.11 14.22 -5.73
CA ILE A 282 -7.43 14.73 -7.06
C ILE A 282 -7.69 16.24 -6.99
N ASP A 283 -8.47 16.71 -5.99
CA ASP A 283 -8.69 18.13 -5.74
C ASP A 283 -7.36 18.87 -5.46
N LEU A 284 -6.50 18.29 -4.62
CA LEU A 284 -5.17 18.83 -4.34
C LEU A 284 -4.28 18.85 -5.59
N GLY A 285 -4.31 17.79 -6.40
CA GLY A 285 -3.57 17.71 -7.66
C GLY A 285 -3.98 18.82 -8.63
N GLY A 286 -5.28 19.08 -8.76
CA GLY A 286 -5.81 20.14 -9.62
C GLY A 286 -5.33 21.52 -9.17
N PHE A 287 -5.34 21.78 -7.86
CA PHE A 287 -4.77 23.00 -7.28
C PHE A 287 -3.26 23.13 -7.55
N LEU A 288 -2.47 22.11 -7.22
CA LEU A 288 -1.01 22.13 -7.38
C LEU A 288 -0.59 22.37 -8.84
N TYR A 289 -1.31 21.79 -9.78
CA TYR A 289 -1.07 21.97 -11.20
C TYR A 289 -1.48 23.37 -11.69
N ARG A 290 -2.71 23.83 -11.39
CA ARG A 290 -3.22 25.15 -11.82
C ARG A 290 -2.39 26.31 -11.26
N GLU A 291 -1.96 26.21 -10.01
CA GLU A 291 -1.10 27.21 -9.38
C GLU A 291 0.38 27.10 -9.80
N LYS A 292 0.71 26.16 -10.72
CA LYS A 292 2.06 25.90 -11.22
C LYS A 292 3.07 25.61 -10.12
N ILE A 293 2.60 25.00 -9.02
CA ILE A 293 3.44 24.49 -7.94
C ILE A 293 4.16 23.22 -8.43
N VAL A 294 3.52 22.46 -9.32
CA VAL A 294 4.09 21.28 -9.98
C VAL A 294 3.94 21.42 -11.49
N ASP A 295 5.06 21.31 -12.19
CA ASP A 295 5.09 21.21 -13.64
C ASP A 295 4.94 19.74 -14.05
N LEU A 296 3.99 19.42 -14.94
CA LEU A 296 3.77 18.07 -15.42
C LEU A 296 5.02 17.48 -16.08
N ASP A 297 5.80 18.30 -16.80
CA ASP A 297 7.02 17.84 -17.46
C ASP A 297 8.07 17.31 -16.47
N SER A 298 8.06 17.81 -15.23
CA SER A 298 8.94 17.32 -14.15
C SER A 298 8.57 15.91 -13.67
N LEU A 299 7.38 15.41 -14.01
CA LEU A 299 6.88 14.11 -13.58
C LEU A 299 7.01 13.03 -14.66
N LEU A 300 7.23 13.39 -15.93
CA LEU A 300 7.12 12.44 -17.05
C LEU A 300 8.24 11.39 -17.09
N ALA A 301 9.42 11.69 -16.56
CA ALA A 301 10.56 10.77 -16.57
C ALA A 301 11.00 10.43 -15.14
N MET A 302 11.31 9.16 -14.87
CA MET A 302 11.77 8.68 -13.57
C MET A 302 12.94 9.49 -13.00
N SER A 303 13.92 9.85 -13.84
CA SER A 303 15.08 10.66 -13.44
C SER A 303 14.74 12.09 -13.00
N LEU A 304 13.55 12.60 -13.38
CA LEU A 304 13.04 13.91 -12.97
C LEU A 304 12.05 13.80 -11.80
N PHE A 305 11.26 12.73 -11.76
CA PHE A 305 10.20 12.54 -10.77
C PHE A 305 10.75 12.44 -9.34
N GLU A 306 11.81 11.67 -9.11
CA GLU A 306 12.35 11.45 -7.75
C GLU A 306 12.98 12.71 -7.12
N PRO A 307 13.77 13.55 -7.84
CA PRO A 307 14.46 14.67 -7.21
C PRO A 307 13.63 15.96 -7.08
N HIS A 308 12.59 16.14 -7.90
CA HIS A 308 11.99 17.48 -8.11
C HIS A 308 10.74 17.74 -7.27
N SER A 309 10.14 16.72 -6.65
CA SER A 309 8.95 16.88 -5.82
C SER A 309 8.82 15.75 -4.82
N GLY A 310 8.68 16.10 -3.54
CA GLY A 310 8.34 15.11 -2.51
C GLY A 310 7.04 14.40 -2.88
N ALA A 311 6.89 13.14 -2.46
CA ALA A 311 5.75 12.32 -2.84
C ALA A 311 4.38 12.96 -2.49
N ASP A 312 4.30 13.78 -1.44
CA ASP A 312 3.08 14.53 -1.07
C ASP A 312 2.64 15.58 -2.09
N ILE A 313 3.53 15.99 -2.99
CA ILE A 313 3.31 17.05 -3.97
C ILE A 313 3.17 16.43 -5.38
N ALA A 314 4.08 15.52 -5.76
CA ALA A 314 4.07 14.89 -7.07
C ALA A 314 2.87 13.94 -7.28
N TYR A 315 2.55 13.14 -6.26
CA TYR A 315 1.60 12.03 -6.41
C TYR A 315 0.15 12.49 -6.62
N PRO A 316 -0.35 13.56 -5.95
CA PRO A 316 -1.65 14.15 -6.30
C PRO A 316 -1.79 14.48 -7.79
N VAL A 317 -0.77 15.11 -8.39
CA VAL A 317 -0.77 15.47 -9.81
C VAL A 317 -0.66 14.22 -10.70
N ALA A 318 0.16 13.24 -10.32
CA ALA A 318 0.24 11.95 -11.00
C ALA A 318 -1.10 11.19 -10.97
N GLY A 319 -1.82 11.24 -9.84
CA GLY A 319 -3.14 10.65 -9.69
C GLY A 319 -4.21 11.35 -10.53
N LEU A 320 -4.16 12.68 -10.61
CA LEU A 320 -5.02 13.46 -11.50
C LEU A 320 -4.75 13.13 -12.97
N PHE A 321 -3.47 13.02 -13.33
CA PHE A 321 -3.04 12.63 -14.66
C PHE A 321 -3.52 11.22 -15.05
N CYS A 322 -3.36 10.23 -14.17
CA CYS A 322 -3.87 8.89 -14.43
C CYS A 322 -5.41 8.83 -14.48
N ALA A 323 -6.11 9.67 -13.70
CA ALA A 323 -7.56 9.81 -13.79
C ALA A 323 -8.00 10.33 -15.16
N TYR A 324 -7.30 11.35 -15.68
CA TYR A 324 -7.52 11.85 -17.05
C TYR A 324 -7.30 10.74 -18.09
N LEU A 325 -6.19 10.00 -18.01
CA LEU A 325 -5.93 8.92 -18.96
C LEU A 325 -7.04 7.86 -18.93
N LEU A 326 -7.47 7.41 -17.75
CA LEU A 326 -8.55 6.43 -17.62
C LEU A 326 -9.91 6.93 -18.14
N GLU A 327 -10.13 8.24 -18.21
CA GLU A 327 -11.32 8.82 -18.84
C GLU A 327 -11.17 8.99 -20.35
N ARG A 328 -9.96 9.36 -20.80
CA ARG A 328 -9.64 9.62 -22.21
C ARG A 328 -9.53 8.34 -23.03
N MET A 329 -9.02 7.26 -22.44
CA MET A 329 -8.86 5.95 -23.07
C MET A 329 -9.51 4.85 -22.23
N ASP A 330 -9.90 3.75 -22.87
CA ASP A 330 -10.39 2.61 -22.11
C ASP A 330 -9.29 1.97 -21.26
N GLN A 331 -9.71 1.14 -20.30
CA GLN A 331 -8.79 0.50 -19.38
C GLN A 331 -7.76 -0.41 -20.06
N GLU A 332 -8.11 -1.09 -21.15
CA GLU A 332 -7.19 -2.02 -21.82
C GLU A 332 -6.02 -1.22 -22.39
N ARG A 333 -6.34 -0.13 -23.09
CA ARG A 333 -5.35 0.80 -23.62
C ARG A 333 -4.52 1.48 -22.54
N PHE A 334 -5.11 1.83 -21.39
CA PHE A 334 -4.36 2.35 -20.24
C PHE A 334 -3.27 1.36 -19.79
N PHE A 335 -3.60 0.07 -19.68
CA PHE A 335 -2.61 -0.93 -19.25
C PHE A 335 -1.60 -1.29 -20.34
N GLU A 336 -1.94 -1.13 -21.62
CA GLU A 336 -0.95 -1.17 -22.71
C GLU A 336 0.08 -0.04 -22.57
N VAL A 337 -0.35 1.19 -22.27
CA VAL A 337 0.54 2.32 -21.98
C VAL A 337 1.38 2.05 -20.74
N TYR A 338 0.75 1.57 -19.66
CA TYR A 338 1.43 1.19 -18.43
C TYR A 338 2.59 0.22 -18.72
N LEU A 339 2.35 -0.83 -19.51
CA LEU A 339 3.38 -1.81 -19.88
C LEU A 339 4.43 -1.25 -20.87
N LYS A 340 4.05 -0.38 -21.81
CA LYS A 340 5.01 0.32 -22.69
C LYS A 340 5.96 1.24 -21.92
N LEU A 341 5.49 1.79 -20.80
CA LEU A 341 6.26 2.60 -19.86
C LEU A 341 6.87 1.76 -18.72
N SER A 342 6.95 0.45 -18.89
CA SER A 342 7.58 -0.49 -17.97
C SER A 342 8.79 -1.18 -18.61
N GLY A 343 9.72 -1.66 -17.78
CA GLY A 343 10.94 -2.32 -18.24
C GLY A 343 11.87 -2.73 -17.10
N ASP A 344 13.13 -2.99 -17.43
CA ASP A 344 14.21 -3.01 -16.44
C ASP A 344 14.55 -1.59 -15.96
N PHE A 345 15.35 -1.48 -14.90
CA PHE A 345 15.70 -0.19 -14.31
C PHE A 345 16.34 0.76 -15.32
N LYS A 346 17.29 0.26 -16.13
CA LYS A 346 18.03 1.08 -17.10
C LYS A 346 17.11 1.62 -18.19
N THR A 347 16.16 0.82 -18.65
CA THR A 347 15.18 1.19 -19.66
C THR A 347 14.26 2.28 -19.13
N VAL A 348 13.65 2.08 -17.96
CA VAL A 348 12.70 3.05 -17.38
C VAL A 348 13.43 4.35 -16.97
N TYR A 349 14.58 4.24 -16.32
CA TYR A 349 15.37 5.41 -15.90
C TYR A 349 15.92 6.20 -17.09
N GLY A 350 16.25 5.53 -18.20
CA GLY A 350 16.77 6.13 -19.42
C GLY A 350 15.71 6.73 -20.35
N GLN A 351 14.41 6.53 -20.10
CA GLN A 351 13.35 7.16 -20.89
C GLN A 351 13.34 8.68 -20.66
N THR A 352 13.35 9.44 -21.75
CA THR A 352 13.25 10.91 -21.70
C THR A 352 11.79 11.36 -21.70
N THR A 353 11.55 12.61 -21.31
CA THR A 353 10.20 13.20 -21.36
C THR A 353 9.61 13.14 -22.76
N GLN A 354 10.40 13.36 -23.83
CA GLN A 354 9.92 13.29 -25.21
C GLN A 354 9.43 11.88 -25.59
N VAL A 355 10.12 10.83 -25.14
CA VAL A 355 9.69 9.45 -25.38
C VAL A 355 8.36 9.18 -24.70
N VAL A 356 8.21 9.62 -23.45
CA VAL A 356 6.97 9.44 -22.69
C VAL A 356 5.81 10.23 -23.32
N LYS A 357 6.04 11.48 -23.72
CA LYS A 357 5.04 12.30 -24.45
C LYS A 357 4.58 11.60 -25.73
N GLN A 358 5.52 11.10 -26.54
CA GLN A 358 5.19 10.42 -27.79
C GLN A 358 4.31 9.18 -27.56
N ILE A 359 4.64 8.36 -26.56
CA ILE A 359 3.84 7.18 -26.19
C ILE A 359 2.42 7.59 -25.78
N LEU A 360 2.28 8.68 -25.02
CA LEU A 360 0.99 9.18 -24.54
C LEU A 360 0.13 9.72 -25.69
N ILE A 361 0.69 10.58 -26.54
CA ILE A 361 0.02 11.16 -27.73
C ILE A 361 -0.50 10.05 -28.65
N GLU A 362 0.34 9.05 -28.95
CA GLU A 362 -0.08 7.89 -29.75
C GLU A 362 -1.20 7.08 -29.08
N ALA A 363 -1.17 6.98 -27.75
CA ALA A 363 -2.16 6.24 -26.99
C ALA A 363 -3.48 7.01 -26.81
N THR A 364 -3.48 8.33 -26.83
CA THR A 364 -4.71 9.13 -26.75
C THR A 364 -5.24 9.55 -28.12
N GLU A 365 -4.48 9.29 -29.18
CA GLU A 365 -4.80 9.68 -30.57
C GLU A 365 -4.86 11.20 -30.76
N ASP A 366 -4.11 11.95 -29.94
CA ASP A 366 -3.96 13.39 -30.11
C ASP A 366 -2.92 13.67 -31.23
N GLU A 367 -3.01 14.82 -31.90
CA GLU A 367 -2.08 15.17 -32.99
C GLU A 367 -0.69 15.55 -32.48
N ASN A 368 -0.61 16.13 -31.28
CA ASN A 368 0.61 16.64 -30.66
C ASN A 368 0.43 16.79 -29.13
N TRP A 369 1.50 17.23 -28.46
CA TRP A 369 1.50 17.39 -27.00
C TRP A 369 0.60 18.55 -26.54
N GLU A 370 0.50 19.61 -27.35
CA GLU A 370 -0.33 20.77 -27.06
C GLU A 370 -1.82 20.38 -27.01
N GLU A 371 -2.32 19.60 -27.97
CA GLU A 371 -3.69 19.08 -27.95
C GLU A 371 -3.94 18.15 -26.74
N PHE A 372 -2.98 17.27 -26.44
CA PHE A 372 -3.05 16.41 -25.25
C PHE A 372 -3.20 17.26 -23.97
N LEU A 373 -2.40 18.33 -23.84
CA LEU A 373 -2.45 19.24 -22.69
C LEU A 373 -3.75 20.03 -22.63
N GLU A 374 -4.28 20.52 -23.76
CA GLU A 374 -5.58 21.18 -23.81
C GLU A 374 -6.70 20.26 -23.30
N GLY A 375 -6.65 18.96 -23.67
CA GLY A 375 -7.56 17.95 -23.15
C GLY A 375 -7.41 17.73 -21.65
N PHE A 376 -6.17 17.68 -21.16
CA PHE A 376 -5.88 17.54 -19.73
C PHE A 376 -6.34 18.76 -18.93
N ASP A 377 -6.03 19.98 -19.37
CA ASP A 377 -6.45 21.24 -18.74
C ASP A 377 -7.98 21.31 -18.65
N LYS A 378 -8.68 20.96 -19.73
CA LYS A 378 -10.14 20.89 -19.73
C LYS A 378 -10.68 19.86 -18.72
N PHE A 379 -10.06 18.69 -18.62
CA PHE A 379 -10.44 17.69 -17.62
C PHE A 379 -10.27 18.23 -16.20
N ILE A 380 -9.19 18.96 -15.93
CA ILE A 380 -8.97 19.61 -14.62
C ILE A 380 -10.07 20.64 -14.36
N ASP A 381 -10.44 21.43 -15.37
CA ASP A 381 -11.54 22.39 -15.24
C ASP A 381 -12.85 21.71 -14.87
N GLU A 382 -13.21 20.61 -15.54
CA GLU A 382 -14.40 19.84 -15.21
C GLU A 382 -14.32 19.25 -13.78
N VAL A 383 -13.16 18.74 -13.36
CA VAL A 383 -12.98 18.19 -12.01
C VAL A 383 -13.18 19.27 -10.94
N MET A 384 -12.52 20.42 -11.13
CA MET A 384 -12.50 21.51 -10.15
C MET A 384 -13.81 22.31 -10.13
N ASP A 385 -14.58 22.33 -11.21
CA ASP A 385 -15.81 23.12 -11.29
C ASP A 385 -17.07 22.27 -11.07
N ASP A 386 -17.09 21.01 -11.55
CA ASP A 386 -18.29 20.16 -11.57
C ASP A 386 -18.19 18.90 -10.70
N ARG A 387 -17.00 18.39 -10.43
CA ARG A 387 -16.81 17.10 -9.74
C ARG A 387 -16.24 17.19 -8.33
N LEU A 388 -15.96 18.40 -7.82
CA LEU A 388 -15.56 18.60 -6.42
C LEU A 388 -16.54 17.92 -5.47
N MET A 389 -16.01 17.18 -4.49
CA MET A 389 -16.83 16.45 -3.52
C MET A 389 -17.13 17.27 -2.26
N ILE A 390 -16.46 18.41 -2.10
CA ILE A 390 -16.68 19.39 -1.05
C ILE A 390 -16.59 20.80 -1.63
N ARG A 391 -17.51 21.68 -1.25
CA ARG A 391 -17.55 23.07 -1.74
C ARG A 391 -17.97 24.03 -0.63
N PRO A 392 -17.49 25.28 -0.64
CA PRO A 392 -18.05 26.30 0.24
C PRO A 392 -19.48 26.66 -0.18
N GLY A 393 -20.22 27.27 0.73
CA GLY A 393 -21.54 27.82 0.44
C GLY A 393 -22.71 27.02 1.01
N ARG A 394 -23.89 27.61 0.82
CA ARG A 394 -25.16 27.16 1.42
C ARG A 394 -26.08 26.49 0.40
N LEU A 395 -26.79 25.45 0.82
CA LEU A 395 -27.93 24.94 0.06
C LEU A 395 -29.10 25.93 0.09
N ALA A 396 -29.42 26.53 -1.07
CA ALA A 396 -30.54 27.47 -1.22
C ALA A 396 -31.91 26.84 -0.89
N LYS A 397 -32.07 25.54 -1.13
CA LYS A 397 -33.26 24.73 -0.81
C LYS A 397 -32.81 23.33 -0.42
N GLY A 398 -33.56 22.66 0.45
CA GLY A 398 -33.30 21.27 0.85
C GLY A 398 -34.20 20.83 2.01
N LYS A 399 -34.29 19.52 2.21
CA LYS A 399 -34.95 18.92 3.36
C LYS A 399 -34.02 19.06 4.57
N GLU A 400 -34.51 19.62 5.67
CA GLU A 400 -33.75 19.60 6.94
C GLU A 400 -33.65 18.16 7.45
N LEU A 401 -32.42 17.68 7.64
CA LEU A 401 -32.16 16.36 8.23
C LEU A 401 -32.06 16.47 9.75
N ILE A 402 -31.28 17.44 10.20
CA ILE A 402 -31.00 17.71 11.62
C ILE A 402 -30.82 19.20 11.86
N LYS A 403 -31.17 19.62 13.08
CA LYS A 403 -30.99 20.98 13.57
C LYS A 403 -30.65 20.92 15.05
N GLY A 404 -29.47 21.43 15.39
CA GLY A 404 -29.05 21.72 16.76
C GLY A 404 -29.10 23.22 17.04
N ASP A 405 -28.57 23.62 18.19
CA ASP A 405 -28.54 25.04 18.60
C ASP A 405 -27.57 25.86 17.73
N SER A 406 -26.41 25.27 17.39
CA SER A 406 -25.33 25.93 16.63
C SER A 406 -25.13 25.34 15.22
N TYR A 407 -25.97 24.41 14.77
CA TYR A 407 -25.80 23.78 13.46
C TYR A 407 -27.09 23.35 12.78
N ILE A 408 -27.08 23.33 11.45
CA ILE A 408 -28.15 22.78 10.63
C ILE A 408 -27.55 21.95 9.49
N VAL A 409 -28.11 20.77 9.23
CA VAL A 409 -27.77 19.98 8.04
C VAL A 409 -29.00 19.79 7.17
N ARG A 410 -28.85 20.09 5.89
CA ARG A 410 -29.88 19.99 4.86
C ARG A 410 -29.45 19.05 3.75
N GLU A 411 -30.41 18.40 3.13
CA GLU A 411 -30.22 17.51 2.00
C GLU A 411 -30.92 18.07 0.75
N ASN A 412 -30.23 18.06 -0.38
CA ASN A 412 -30.83 18.35 -1.68
C ASN A 412 -30.17 17.52 -2.79
N LYS A 413 -30.95 16.62 -3.41
CA LYS A 413 -30.48 15.70 -4.46
C LYS A 413 -29.22 14.94 -4.03
N HIS A 414 -28.06 15.36 -4.51
CA HIS A 414 -26.76 14.73 -4.29
C HIS A 414 -25.91 15.46 -3.24
N TRP A 415 -26.42 16.54 -2.64
CA TRP A 415 -25.66 17.39 -1.74
C TRP A 415 -26.22 17.39 -0.31
N LEU A 416 -25.32 17.43 0.65
CA LEU A 416 -25.58 17.79 2.04
C LEU A 416 -24.99 19.16 2.33
N GLY A 417 -25.82 20.11 2.75
CA GLY A 417 -25.40 21.43 3.18
C GLY A 417 -25.28 21.49 4.69
N PHE A 418 -24.13 21.94 5.18
CA PHE A 418 -23.86 22.15 6.60
C PHE A 418 -23.75 23.64 6.86
N GLU A 419 -24.43 24.11 7.91
CA GLU A 419 -24.37 25.48 8.40
C GLU A 419 -24.02 25.42 9.89
N PHE A 420 -22.97 26.13 10.30
CA PHE A 420 -22.54 26.24 11.69
C PHE A 420 -22.53 27.70 12.12
N SER A 421 -23.20 28.04 13.21
CA SER A 421 -23.32 29.39 13.74
C SER A 421 -22.67 29.50 15.11
N PHE A 422 -21.92 30.59 15.32
CA PHE A 422 -21.12 30.81 16.53
C PHE A 422 -21.47 32.16 17.16
N GLU A 423 -21.46 32.21 18.49
CA GLU A 423 -21.52 33.49 19.19
C GLU A 423 -20.26 34.33 18.91
N PRO A 424 -20.32 35.68 18.90
CA PRO A 424 -19.20 36.53 18.48
C PRO A 424 -17.86 36.32 19.19
N GLU A 425 -17.88 35.82 20.43
CA GLU A 425 -16.69 35.57 21.25
C GLU A 425 -16.21 34.11 21.24
N GLN A 426 -16.94 33.21 20.57
CA GLN A 426 -16.62 31.79 20.54
C GLN A 426 -15.51 31.49 19.52
N GLU A 427 -14.64 30.53 19.83
CA GLU A 427 -13.70 29.99 18.85
C GLU A 427 -14.47 29.35 17.68
N ILE A 428 -14.14 29.75 16.45
CA ILE A 428 -14.75 29.23 15.22
C ILE A 428 -14.06 27.92 14.87
N SER A 429 -14.37 26.88 15.63
CA SER A 429 -13.92 25.52 15.35
C SER A 429 -14.88 24.50 15.95
N GLY A 430 -14.92 23.31 15.36
CA GLY A 430 -15.80 22.25 15.84
C GLY A 430 -15.74 21.00 15.00
N ASN A 431 -16.52 20.01 15.43
CA ASN A 431 -16.68 18.75 14.72
C ASN A 431 -18.07 18.17 14.92
N LEU A 432 -18.79 18.00 13.82
CA LEU A 432 -20.07 17.31 13.80
C LEU A 432 -19.83 15.85 13.40
N MET A 433 -19.95 14.96 14.37
CA MET A 433 -19.81 13.52 14.19
C MET A 433 -21.16 12.84 14.00
N PHE A 434 -21.20 11.78 13.19
CA PHE A 434 -22.42 11.03 12.85
C PHE A 434 -22.09 9.63 12.32
N GLY A 435 -23.12 8.81 12.09
CA GLY A 435 -22.94 7.43 11.62
C GLY A 435 -22.48 6.52 12.76
N PHE A 436 -23.25 6.48 13.85
CA PHE A 436 -22.97 5.69 15.03
C PHE A 436 -23.00 4.20 14.69
N ASP A 437 -21.89 3.55 14.95
CA ASP A 437 -21.75 2.11 14.91
C ASP A 437 -21.28 1.65 16.30
N LYS A 438 -22.10 0.85 16.96
CA LYS A 438 -21.77 0.27 18.29
C LYS A 438 -20.45 -0.49 18.29
N ARG A 439 -20.00 -1.00 17.14
CA ARG A 439 -18.72 -1.70 16.98
C ARG A 439 -17.52 -0.76 17.11
N LEU A 440 -17.72 0.55 16.97
CA LEU A 440 -16.70 1.59 17.11
C LEU A 440 -16.67 2.24 18.51
N ALA A 441 -17.64 1.94 19.38
CA ALA A 441 -17.81 2.64 20.66
C ALA A 441 -16.61 2.56 21.62
N ALA A 442 -15.75 1.56 21.46
CA ALA A 442 -14.53 1.36 22.25
C ALA A 442 -13.26 1.28 21.39
N VAL A 443 -13.35 1.68 20.12
CA VAL A 443 -12.23 1.62 19.17
C VAL A 443 -11.46 2.94 19.20
N SER A 444 -10.13 2.85 19.05
CA SER A 444 -9.28 4.02 18.83
C SER A 444 -9.14 4.30 17.34
N SER A 445 -9.03 5.58 16.96
CA SER A 445 -8.70 5.99 15.60
C SER A 445 -7.42 6.82 15.66
N VAL A 446 -6.44 6.49 14.81
CA VAL A 446 -5.17 7.25 14.74
C VAL A 446 -5.47 8.71 14.40
N LEU A 447 -6.30 8.91 13.38
CA LEU A 447 -6.67 10.23 12.89
C LEU A 447 -7.49 11.02 13.91
N PHE A 448 -8.38 10.38 14.66
CA PHE A 448 -9.10 11.04 15.75
C PHE A 448 -8.16 11.42 16.90
N GLY A 449 -7.22 10.52 17.24
CA GLY A 449 -6.22 10.74 18.28
C GLY A 449 -5.27 11.89 17.95
N GLU A 450 -4.94 12.12 16.67
CA GLU A 450 -4.19 13.30 16.22
C GLU A 450 -4.97 14.61 16.44
N GLN A 451 -6.31 14.56 16.34
CA GLN A 451 -7.18 15.74 16.42
C GLN A 451 -7.57 16.13 17.86
N TYR A 452 -7.70 15.12 18.74
CA TYR A 452 -8.27 15.25 20.09
C TYR A 452 -7.42 14.60 21.19
N GLY A 453 -6.24 14.07 20.87
CA GLY A 453 -5.36 13.37 21.80
C GLY A 453 -5.54 11.85 21.78
N VAL A 454 -4.43 11.12 21.95
CA VAL A 454 -4.31 9.66 21.79
C VAL A 454 -5.17 8.84 22.77
N THR A 455 -5.66 9.46 23.85
CA THR A 455 -6.51 8.81 24.86
C THR A 455 -8.01 8.95 24.61
N THR A 456 -8.41 9.73 23.60
CA THR A 456 -9.82 10.03 23.33
C THR A 456 -10.40 9.03 22.35
N ASN A 457 -11.49 8.35 22.73
CA ASN A 457 -12.20 7.42 21.85
C ASN A 457 -13.17 8.18 20.91
N VAL A 458 -13.49 7.56 19.78
CA VAL A 458 -14.43 8.12 18.78
C VAL A 458 -15.91 8.09 19.19
N ASP A 459 -16.19 7.55 20.37
CA ASP A 459 -17.55 7.40 20.93
C ASP A 459 -18.56 6.71 19.99
N GLY A 460 -18.07 5.84 19.12
CA GLY A 460 -18.89 5.05 18.20
C GLY A 460 -19.24 5.73 16.89
N TYR A 461 -18.91 7.01 16.69
CA TYR A 461 -19.23 7.71 15.45
C TYR A 461 -18.19 7.44 14.37
N ARG A 462 -18.67 7.03 13.19
CA ARG A 462 -17.79 6.73 12.06
C ARG A 462 -17.28 7.99 11.37
N PHE A 463 -18.14 8.97 11.13
CA PHE A 463 -17.80 10.15 10.34
C PHE A 463 -17.70 11.40 11.21
N GLY A 464 -16.86 12.34 10.78
CA GLY A 464 -16.76 13.67 11.37
C GLY A 464 -16.58 14.76 10.31
N VAL A 465 -17.38 15.82 10.38
CA VAL A 465 -17.13 17.06 9.65
C VAL A 465 -16.46 18.02 10.62
N ARG A 466 -15.12 18.04 10.57
CA ARG A 466 -14.30 18.93 11.38
C ARG A 466 -13.99 20.18 10.58
N PHE A 467 -14.16 21.32 11.21
CA PHE A 467 -13.98 22.62 10.59
C PHE A 467 -13.34 23.61 11.56
N ASP A 468 -12.73 24.64 10.98
CA ASP A 468 -12.40 25.90 11.62
C ASP A 468 -12.62 27.05 10.63
N ARG A 469 -12.24 28.28 11.02
CA ARG A 469 -12.36 29.46 10.16
C ARG A 469 -11.68 29.32 8.79
N ASN A 470 -10.66 28.48 8.66
CA ASN A 470 -9.81 28.37 7.48
C ASN A 470 -9.99 27.05 6.72
N GLU A 471 -10.51 25.99 7.31
CA GLU A 471 -10.66 24.72 6.60
C GLU A 471 -11.83 23.88 7.11
N VAL A 472 -12.32 23.00 6.23
CA VAL A 472 -13.22 21.91 6.60
C VAL A 472 -12.75 20.62 5.96
N GLY A 473 -12.83 19.52 6.71
CA GLY A 473 -12.61 18.17 6.21
C GLY A 473 -13.74 17.23 6.62
N LEU A 474 -14.02 16.27 5.75
CA LEU A 474 -14.81 15.08 6.08
C LEU A 474 -13.85 13.93 6.39
N TYR A 475 -14.04 13.30 7.54
CA TYR A 475 -13.19 12.23 8.06
C TYR A 475 -14.01 10.94 8.25
N ASP A 476 -13.48 9.79 7.80
CA ASP A 476 -13.92 8.45 8.21
C ASP A 476 -12.96 7.94 9.29
N TYR A 477 -13.40 8.03 10.54
CA TYR A 477 -12.60 7.63 11.69
C TYR A 477 -12.48 6.11 11.83
N ALA A 478 -13.40 5.33 11.26
CA ALA A 478 -13.31 3.88 11.31
C ALA A 478 -12.10 3.39 10.52
N THR A 479 -11.86 3.96 9.34
CA THR A 479 -10.71 3.65 8.48
C THR A 479 -9.54 4.63 8.67
N SER A 480 -9.68 5.66 9.52
CA SER A 480 -8.69 6.74 9.67
C SER A 480 -8.37 7.46 8.35
N HIS A 481 -9.39 7.76 7.53
CA HIS A 481 -9.23 8.46 6.25
C HIS A 481 -9.83 9.88 6.24
N LEU A 482 -9.15 10.80 5.56
CA LEU A 482 -9.66 12.07 5.05
C LEU A 482 -10.36 11.82 3.70
N MET A 483 -11.68 11.97 3.70
CA MET A 483 -12.57 11.71 2.57
C MET A 483 -12.66 12.89 1.59
N ALA A 484 -12.65 14.10 2.13
CA ALA A 484 -12.69 15.34 1.35
C ALA A 484 -12.13 16.48 2.21
N LYS A 485 -11.51 17.47 1.57
CA LYS A 485 -10.98 18.64 2.27
C LYS A 485 -11.13 19.89 1.42
N TYR A 486 -11.61 20.94 2.07
CA TYR A 486 -11.60 22.29 1.54
C TYR A 486 -10.68 23.14 2.43
N ILE A 487 -9.78 23.88 1.80
CA ILE A 487 -8.90 24.84 2.47
C ILE A 487 -9.25 26.21 1.91
N TRP A 488 -9.50 27.16 2.80
CA TRP A 488 -9.68 28.57 2.47
C TRP A 488 -8.36 29.07 1.89
N GLY A 489 -8.34 29.27 0.57
CA GLY A 489 -7.13 29.63 -0.19
C GLY A 489 -6.60 31.03 0.16
N ILE A 490 -5.62 31.50 -0.63
CA ILE A 490 -5.00 32.84 -0.46
C ILE A 490 -6.03 33.97 -0.58
N THR A 491 -7.13 33.73 -1.32
CA THR A 491 -8.27 34.66 -1.40
C THR A 491 -9.45 34.10 -0.61
N PRO A 492 -9.84 34.75 0.50
CA PRO A 492 -11.01 34.37 1.28
C PRO A 492 -12.28 34.31 0.43
N SER A 493 -12.93 33.14 0.38
CA SER A 493 -14.33 33.05 -0.08
C SER A 493 -15.26 33.36 1.09
N GLY A 494 -16.09 34.40 0.94
CA GLY A 494 -17.20 34.69 1.86
C GLY A 494 -18.31 33.63 1.82
N ASP A 495 -18.27 32.71 0.84
CA ASP A 495 -19.20 31.58 0.79
C ASP A 495 -18.83 30.51 1.83
N TYR A 496 -17.56 30.42 2.25
CA TYR A 496 -17.15 29.49 3.30
C TYR A 496 -17.43 30.05 4.69
N PHE A 497 -16.84 31.21 5.00
CA PHE A 497 -16.97 31.87 6.29
C PHE A 497 -17.56 33.27 6.12
N ASP A 498 -18.74 33.45 6.71
CA ASP A 498 -19.51 34.69 6.73
C ASP A 498 -19.18 35.45 8.02
N GLU A 499 -18.28 36.43 7.90
CA GLU A 499 -17.79 37.23 9.03
C GLU A 499 -18.91 38.03 9.72
N ASP A 500 -19.89 38.53 8.95
CA ASP A 500 -20.98 39.36 9.47
C ASP A 500 -21.94 38.55 10.35
N ASN A 501 -22.14 37.27 10.02
CA ASN A 501 -23.03 36.36 10.75
C ASN A 501 -22.30 35.33 11.61
N ASN A 502 -20.97 35.40 11.68
CA ASN A 502 -20.08 34.44 12.33
C ASN A 502 -20.49 32.99 12.04
N ARG A 503 -20.54 32.65 10.74
CA ARG A 503 -21.13 31.40 10.25
C ARG A 503 -20.25 30.70 9.23
N ILE A 504 -20.08 29.39 9.39
CA ILE A 504 -19.47 28.53 8.37
C ILE A 504 -20.57 27.86 7.54
N THR A 505 -20.41 27.86 6.22
CA THR A 505 -21.28 27.10 5.31
C THR A 505 -20.47 26.28 4.30
N LEU A 506 -20.87 25.02 4.14
CA LEU A 506 -20.27 24.13 3.15
C LEU A 506 -21.29 23.12 2.60
N MET A 507 -20.94 22.48 1.50
CA MET A 507 -21.68 21.40 0.88
C MET A 507 -20.77 20.18 0.69
N LEU A 508 -21.29 19.00 1.00
CA LEU A 508 -20.64 17.70 0.76
C LEU A 508 -21.47 16.86 -0.21
N HIS A 509 -20.80 16.21 -1.15
CA HIS A 509 -21.46 15.24 -2.01
C HIS A 509 -21.83 13.99 -1.22
N LYS A 510 -23.09 13.54 -1.34
CA LYS A 510 -23.63 12.42 -0.56
C LYS A 510 -22.91 11.10 -0.80
N ASP A 511 -22.38 10.91 -2.00
CA ASP A 511 -21.70 9.67 -2.39
C ASP A 511 -20.46 9.38 -1.51
N LEU A 512 -19.89 10.41 -0.86
CA LEU A 512 -18.82 10.24 0.14
C LEU A 512 -19.25 9.43 1.36
N LEU A 513 -20.54 9.44 1.70
CA LEU A 513 -21.09 8.84 2.93
C LEU A 513 -21.83 7.53 2.69
N LYS A 514 -22.03 7.15 1.42
CA LYS A 514 -22.86 5.99 1.04
C LYS A 514 -24.23 6.08 1.74
N ASP A 515 -24.56 5.11 2.59
CA ASP A 515 -25.83 5.02 3.31
C ASP A 515 -25.81 5.66 4.72
N HIS A 516 -24.72 6.33 5.11
CA HIS A 516 -24.52 6.89 6.46
C HIS A 516 -24.80 8.40 6.51
N LEU A 517 -26.03 8.81 6.20
CA LEU A 517 -26.42 10.22 6.29
C LEU A 517 -26.64 10.63 7.76
N PRO A 518 -26.40 11.90 8.14
CA PRO A 518 -26.68 12.37 9.50
C PRO A 518 -28.17 12.29 9.84
N GLU A 519 -28.50 11.71 11.00
CA GLU A 519 -29.87 11.61 11.51
C GLU A 519 -30.03 12.21 12.91
N LYS A 520 -31.26 12.59 13.29
CA LYS A 520 -31.54 13.37 14.52
C LYS A 520 -31.02 12.73 15.82
N ASN A 521 -31.01 11.40 15.89
CA ASN A 521 -30.53 10.66 17.07
C ASN A 521 -29.15 10.02 16.84
N ASP A 522 -28.49 10.38 15.74
CA ASP A 522 -27.21 9.84 15.30
C ASP A 522 -26.22 10.96 14.98
N VAL A 523 -26.13 11.93 15.89
CA VAL A 523 -25.17 13.03 15.79
C VAL A 523 -24.60 13.42 17.14
N LYS A 524 -23.33 13.79 17.14
CA LYS A 524 -22.64 14.40 18.27
C LYS A 524 -21.84 15.60 17.79
N TYR A 525 -22.08 16.75 18.41
CA TYR A 525 -21.33 17.96 18.13
C TYR A 525 -20.28 18.21 19.22
N LEU A 526 -19.04 18.40 18.81
CA LEU A 526 -17.92 18.77 19.67
C LEU A 526 -17.48 20.20 19.31
N ALA A 527 -17.82 21.16 20.16
CA ALA A 527 -17.19 22.48 20.13
C ALA A 527 -15.81 22.39 20.80
N LYS A 528 -14.82 23.13 20.27
CA LYS A 528 -13.53 23.32 20.95
C LYS A 528 -13.58 24.54 21.86
#